data_AF-A0A0F9AB73-F1
#
_entry.id   AF-A0A0F9AB73-F1
#
_cell.length_a   1.000
_cell.length_b   1.000
_cell.length_c   1.000
_cell.angle_alpha   90.00
_cell.angle_beta   90.00
_cell.angle_gamma   90.00
#
_symmetry.space_group_name_H-M   'P 1'
#
loop_
_entity.id
_entity.type
_entity.pdbx_description
1 polymer ?
#
loop_
_entity_poly.entity_id
_entity_poly.type
_entity_poly.pdbx_seq_one_letter_code
_entity_poly.pdbx_strand_id
1 'polypeptide(L)'
;PVVDGGTGIVHIQQLPVVASLPEGASDHKKRRVVEVTVRVYLTSEMEINGKAVAFRDINSPLDDPVPQHTGFKTVQLEKWDDEGRVDITQTEHLPMTLLSVTRKVAI
;
A
#
# COMPACT_ATOMS: atom_id res chain seq x y z
N PRO A 1 10.10 -2.31 9.77
CA PRO A 1 9.75 -3.23 8.66
C PRO A 1 10.52 -4.54 8.80
N VAL A 2 9.82 -5.61 9.20
CA VAL A 2 10.38 -6.96 9.19
C VAL A 2 10.38 -7.44 7.74
N VAL A 3 11.55 -7.54 7.13
CA VAL A 3 11.72 -8.22 5.85
C VAL A 3 11.89 -9.70 6.20
N ASP A 4 10.85 -10.49 5.98
CA ASP A 4 10.86 -11.90 6.38
C ASP A 4 11.90 -12.67 5.53
N GLY A 5 12.83 -13.30 6.23
CA GLY A 5 14.04 -13.88 5.65
C GLY A 5 13.77 -15.29 5.13
N GLY A 6 13.48 -15.41 3.84
CA GLY A 6 13.58 -16.70 3.14
C GLY A 6 12.70 -16.86 1.91
N THR A 7 11.60 -16.12 1.81
CA THR A 7 10.64 -16.28 0.71
C THR A 7 10.73 -15.19 -0.34
N GLY A 8 11.48 -14.10 -0.17
CA GLY A 8 11.48 -12.99 -1.17
C GLY A 8 10.13 -12.28 -1.33
N ILE A 9 9.11 -12.70 -0.55
CA ILE A 9 7.83 -12.02 -0.40
C ILE A 9 8.03 -10.93 0.66
N VAL A 10 7.77 -9.69 0.27
CA VAL A 10 7.90 -8.55 1.17
C VAL A 10 6.55 -8.25 1.83
N HIS A 11 6.57 -8.09 3.15
CA HIS A 11 5.42 -7.67 3.93
C HIS A 11 5.77 -6.43 4.76
N ILE A 12 5.13 -5.30 4.46
CA ILE A 12 5.34 -4.03 5.13
C ILE A 12 4.01 -3.58 5.76
N GLN A 13 3.93 -3.73 7.07
CA GLN A 13 2.80 -3.25 7.85
C GLN A 13 3.12 -1.89 8.50
N GLN A 14 2.28 -0.89 8.25
CA GLN A 14 2.38 0.41 8.90
C GLN A 14 1.71 0.40 10.27
N LEU A 15 2.27 1.18 11.20
CA LEU A 15 1.65 1.42 12.49
C LEU A 15 0.28 2.11 12.34
N PRO A 16 -0.67 1.86 13.27
CA PRO A 16 -1.92 2.60 13.35
C PRO A 16 -1.69 4.10 13.30
N VAL A 17 -2.64 4.82 12.71
CA VAL A 17 -2.65 6.29 12.84
C VAL A 17 -3.09 6.61 14.26
N VAL A 18 -2.51 7.64 14.87
CA VAL A 18 -3.06 8.30 16.06
C VAL A 18 -3.15 9.79 15.72
N ALA A 19 -4.34 10.37 15.83
CA ALA A 19 -4.53 11.79 15.60
C ALA A 19 -4.89 12.45 16.93
N SER A 20 -4.27 13.59 17.20
CA SER A 20 -4.65 14.45 18.32
C SER A 20 -5.73 15.41 17.82
N LEU A 21 -6.97 15.19 18.26
CA LEU A 21 -8.09 16.10 18.00
C LEU A 21 -8.19 17.11 19.16
N PRO A 22 -8.85 18.26 18.98
CA PRO A 22 -9.06 19.23 20.06
C PRO A 22 -9.75 18.65 21.31
N GLU A 23 -10.50 17.56 21.12
CA GLU A 23 -11.24 16.82 22.14
C GLU A 23 -10.43 15.67 22.81
N GLY A 24 -9.18 15.43 22.38
CA GLY A 24 -8.31 14.38 22.91
C GLY A 24 -7.76 13.41 21.85
N ALA A 25 -7.16 12.30 22.30
CA ALA A 25 -6.64 11.26 21.41
C ALA A 25 -7.78 10.52 20.70
N SER A 26 -7.62 10.28 19.39
CA SER A 26 -8.63 9.62 18.55
C SER A 26 -8.66 8.09 18.67
N ASP A 27 -8.19 7.51 19.77
CA ASP A 27 -7.91 6.06 19.88
C ASP A 27 -9.16 5.18 19.77
N HIS A 28 -10.35 5.71 20.09
CA HIS A 28 -11.63 5.00 20.01
C HIS A 28 -12.52 5.45 18.85
N LYS A 29 -12.02 6.31 17.95
CA LYS A 29 -12.78 6.78 16.78
C LYS A 29 -12.44 5.93 15.56
N LYS A 30 -13.48 5.54 14.81
CA LYS A 30 -13.31 4.84 13.54
C LYS A 30 -12.52 5.70 12.57
N ARG A 31 -11.64 5.08 11.80
CA ARG A 31 -10.82 5.76 10.80
C ARG A 31 -11.16 5.21 9.42
N ARG A 32 -10.96 6.05 8.42
CA ARG A 32 -11.01 5.63 7.03
C ARG A 32 -9.75 6.08 6.34
N VAL A 33 -8.89 5.13 5.99
CA VAL A 33 -7.86 5.41 5.00
C VAL A 33 -8.58 5.53 3.66
N VAL A 34 -8.67 6.75 3.14
CA VAL A 34 -9.39 7.03 1.89
C VAL A 34 -8.51 6.70 0.69
N GLU A 35 -7.22 7.01 0.83
CA GLU A 35 -6.27 6.94 -0.26
C GLU A 35 -4.88 6.63 0.29
N VAL A 36 -4.15 5.77 -0.42
CA VAL A 36 -2.73 5.53 -0.20
C VAL A 36 -2.00 5.86 -1.50
N THR A 37 -1.03 6.76 -1.41
CA THR A 37 -0.09 7.08 -2.48
C THR A 37 1.28 6.54 -2.12
N VAL A 38 1.83 5.71 -2.98
CA VAL A 38 3.18 5.18 -2.83
C VAL A 38 4.09 5.75 -3.90
N ARG A 39 5.37 5.91 -3.57
CA ARG A 39 6.43 6.16 -4.53
C ARG A 39 7.26 4.90 -4.68
N VAL A 40 7.43 4.43 -5.90
CA VAL A 40 8.11 3.17 -6.21
C VAL A 40 9.23 3.38 -7.23
N TYR A 41 10.18 2.46 -7.23
CA TYR A 41 11.28 2.39 -8.18
C TYR A 41 11.37 0.99 -8.78
N LEU A 42 11.47 0.89 -10.10
CA LEU A 42 11.58 -0.37 -10.85
C LEU A 42 10.70 -1.51 -10.31
N THR A 43 9.45 -1.19 -9.98
CA THR A 43 8.52 -2.12 -9.32
C THR A 43 7.51 -2.67 -10.32
N SER A 44 7.29 -3.98 -10.31
CA SER A 44 6.35 -4.65 -11.23
C SER A 44 5.11 -5.18 -10.53
N GLU A 45 5.14 -5.37 -9.21
CA GLU A 45 4.01 -5.90 -8.45
C GLU A 45 4.02 -5.36 -7.03
N MET A 46 2.82 -5.21 -6.47
CA MET A 46 2.56 -4.83 -5.09
C MET A 46 1.04 -4.88 -4.87
N GLU A 47 0.64 -5.24 -3.66
CA GLU A 47 -0.71 -5.08 -3.14
C GLU A 47 -0.75 -4.10 -1.97
N ILE A 48 -1.86 -3.38 -1.83
CA ILE A 48 -2.12 -2.47 -0.70
C ILE A 48 -3.45 -2.87 -0.06
N ASN A 49 -3.43 -3.27 1.21
CA ASN A 49 -4.60 -3.76 1.96
C ASN A 49 -5.36 -4.89 1.22
N GLY A 50 -4.63 -5.80 0.58
CA GLY A 50 -5.18 -6.90 -0.22
C GLY A 50 -5.79 -6.48 -1.56
N LYS A 51 -5.58 -5.22 -2.00
CA LYS A 51 -5.95 -4.74 -3.33
C LYS A 51 -4.71 -4.67 -4.21
N ALA A 52 -4.70 -5.45 -5.28
CA ALA A 52 -3.64 -5.43 -6.27
C ALA A 52 -3.51 -4.05 -6.94
N VAL A 53 -2.27 -3.55 -7.02
CA VAL A 53 -1.95 -2.32 -7.74
C VAL A 53 -1.66 -2.66 -9.20
N ALA A 54 -2.38 -2.03 -10.12
CA ALA A 54 -2.16 -2.27 -11.55
C ALA A 54 -0.85 -1.63 -12.02
N PHE A 55 0.11 -2.46 -12.42
CA PHE A 55 1.34 -2.06 -13.11
C PHE A 55 1.26 -2.22 -14.62
N ARG A 56 0.36 -3.09 -15.10
CA ARG A 56 0.06 -3.33 -16.52
C ARG A 56 -1.28 -2.67 -16.89
N ASP A 57 -1.36 -2.12 -18.10
CA ASP A 57 -2.62 -1.63 -18.65
C ASP A 57 -3.52 -2.80 -19.06
N ILE A 58 -4.84 -2.63 -18.95
CA ILE A 58 -5.82 -3.67 -19.29
C ILE A 58 -5.73 -4.15 -20.75
N ASN A 59 -5.18 -3.30 -21.63
CA ASN A 59 -5.05 -3.58 -23.07
C ASN A 59 -3.67 -4.15 -23.45
N SER A 60 -2.74 -4.31 -22.50
CA SER A 60 -1.42 -4.86 -22.81
C SER A 60 -1.51 -6.37 -23.08
N PRO A 61 -0.73 -6.91 -24.04
CA PRO A 61 -0.63 -8.35 -24.28
C PRO A 61 -0.29 -9.12 -23.00
N LEU A 62 -0.87 -10.32 -22.85
CA LEU A 62 -0.63 -11.15 -21.66
C LEU A 62 0.71 -11.90 -21.72
N ASP A 63 1.23 -12.13 -22.92
CA ASP A 63 2.50 -12.83 -23.15
C ASP A 63 3.73 -11.97 -22.84
N ASP A 64 3.54 -10.65 -22.72
CA ASP A 64 4.61 -9.73 -22.37
C ASP A 64 4.84 -9.70 -20.85
N PRO A 65 6.10 -9.55 -20.40
CA PRO A 65 6.41 -9.41 -18.98
C PRO A 65 5.75 -8.16 -18.40
N VAL A 66 5.39 -8.21 -17.11
CA VAL A 66 4.78 -7.06 -16.42
C VAL A 66 5.77 -5.89 -16.40
N PRO A 67 5.40 -4.72 -16.97
CA PRO A 67 6.32 -3.60 -17.06
C PRO A 67 6.69 -3.06 -15.68
N GLN A 68 7.94 -2.65 -15.53
CA GLN A 68 8.41 -1.99 -14.33
C GLN A 68 7.97 -0.52 -14.31
N HIS A 69 7.49 -0.07 -13.16
CA HIS A 69 7.10 1.31 -12.94
C HIS A 69 8.04 2.03 -11.97
N THR A 70 8.37 3.27 -12.29
CA THR A 70 9.04 4.23 -11.40
C THR A 70 8.22 5.49 -11.34
N GLY A 71 7.86 5.93 -10.13
CA GLY A 71 6.99 7.08 -9.95
C GLY A 71 5.99 6.90 -8.82
N PHE A 72 4.85 7.59 -8.93
CA PHE A 72 3.78 7.55 -7.95
C PHE A 72 2.65 6.64 -8.43
N LYS A 73 2.14 5.81 -7.52
CA LYS A 73 0.91 5.03 -7.70
C LYS A 73 -0.03 5.36 -6.56
N THR A 74 -1.29 5.63 -6.90
CA THR A 74 -2.32 6.01 -5.95
C THR A 74 -3.44 5.00 -5.98
N VAL A 75 -3.85 4.52 -4.81
CA VAL A 75 -4.91 3.53 -4.63
C VAL A 75 -5.95 4.10 -3.69
N GLN A 76 -7.20 4.13 -4.16
CA GLN A 76 -8.34 4.44 -3.32
C GLN A 76 -8.79 3.18 -2.58
N LEU A 77 -9.03 3.35 -1.28
CA LEU A 77 -9.49 2.31 -0.37
C LEU A 77 -10.92 2.62 0.08
N GLU A 78 -11.77 1.61 0.04
CA GLU A 78 -13.20 1.77 0.33
C GLU A 78 -13.55 1.39 1.77
N LYS A 79 -12.69 0.60 2.42
CA LYS A 79 -12.94 -0.03 3.70
C LYS A 79 -12.69 0.93 4.87
N TRP A 80 -13.61 0.92 5.83
CA TRP A 80 -13.40 1.49 7.16
C TRP A 80 -12.57 0.53 8.02
N ASP A 81 -11.62 1.07 8.76
CA ASP A 81 -10.75 0.31 9.66
C ASP A 81 -10.64 1.05 10.98
N ASP A 82 -10.70 0.33 12.10
CA ASP A 82 -10.65 0.93 13.43
C ASP A 82 -9.25 1.55 13.68
N GLU A 83 -8.20 1.02 13.06
CA GLU A 83 -6.81 1.42 13.31
C GLU A 83 -6.18 2.24 12.17
N GLY A 84 -6.82 2.26 10.99
CA GLY A 84 -6.32 2.93 9.79
C GLY A 84 -4.98 2.36 9.31
N ARG A 85 -4.80 1.05 9.41
CA ARG A 85 -3.57 0.36 9.01
C ARG A 85 -3.44 0.30 7.49
N VAL A 86 -2.17 0.30 7.06
CA VAL A 86 -1.79 0.11 5.66
C VAL A 86 -0.80 -1.04 5.62
N ASP A 87 -1.19 -2.11 4.95
CA ASP A 87 -0.42 -3.30 4.71
C ASP A 87 -0.02 -3.30 3.23
N ILE A 88 1.28 -3.37 2.97
CA ILE A 88 1.83 -3.45 1.63
C ILE A 88 2.50 -4.82 1.51
N THR A 89 2.03 -5.62 0.56
CA THR A 89 2.46 -7.00 0.38
C THR A 89 2.86 -7.27 -1.06
N GLN A 90 3.57 -8.37 -1.26
CA GLN A 90 3.75 -8.98 -2.55
C GLN A 90 3.10 -10.36 -2.56
N THR A 91 2.42 -10.69 -3.64
CA THR A 91 1.89 -12.04 -3.88
C THR A 91 2.84 -12.85 -4.75
N GLU A 92 3.51 -12.18 -5.69
CA GLU A 92 4.46 -12.75 -6.62
C GLU A 92 5.88 -12.27 -6.29
N HIS A 93 6.90 -13.09 -6.57
CA HIS A 93 8.31 -12.77 -6.31
C HIS A 93 8.90 -11.83 -7.36
N LEU A 94 8.18 -10.76 -7.69
CA LEU A 94 8.57 -9.77 -8.68
C LEU A 94 9.34 -8.61 -8.03
N PRO A 95 10.14 -7.86 -8.80
CA PRO A 95 10.87 -6.71 -8.26
C PRO A 95 9.94 -5.69 -7.62
N MET A 96 10.24 -5.31 -6.37
CA MET A 96 9.57 -4.22 -5.66
C MET A 96 10.58 -3.39 -4.87
N THR A 97 10.57 -2.09 -5.11
CA THR A 97 11.31 -1.10 -4.31
C THR A 97 10.38 0.03 -3.93
N LEU A 98 10.03 0.08 -2.65
CA LEU A 98 9.16 1.10 -2.08
C LEU A 98 10.00 2.24 -1.49
N LEU A 99 9.82 3.45 -2.02
CA LEU A 99 10.56 4.63 -1.60
C LEU A 99 9.82 5.44 -0.52
N SER A 100 8.50 5.58 -0.64
CA SER A 100 7.69 6.31 0.34
C SER A 100 6.23 5.85 0.31
N VAL A 101 5.55 6.02 1.45
CA VAL A 101 4.11 5.76 1.61
C VAL A 101 3.47 6.99 2.25
N THR A 102 2.45 7.53 1.59
CA THR A 102 1.63 8.61 2.10
C THR A 102 0.18 8.15 2.12
N ARG A 103 -0.53 8.40 3.22
CA ARG A 103 -1.94 8.01 3.37
C ARG A 103 -2.80 9.22 3.73
N LYS A 104 -3.98 9.31 3.13
CA LYS A 104 -5.03 10.27 3.48
C LYS A 104 -6.04 9.56 4.37
N VAL A 105 -6.23 10.08 5.58
CA VAL A 105 -7.13 9.49 6.57
C VAL A 105 -8.23 10.47 6.92
N ALA A 106 -9.46 9.99 6.86
CA ALA A 106 -10.63 10.65 7.44
C ALA A 106 -10.90 10.04 8.82
N ILE A 107 -11.23 10.91 9.77
CA ILE A 107 -11.52 10.59 11.18
C ILE A 107 -12.88 11.18 11.51
#